data_AF-D7UUY3-F1
#
_entry.id   AF-D7UUY3-F1
#
_cell.length_a   1.000
_cell.length_b   1.000
_cell.length_c   1.000
_cell.angle_alpha   90.00
_cell.angle_beta   90.00
_cell.angle_gamma   90.00
#
_symmetry.space_group_name_H-M   'P 1'
#
loop_
_entity.id
_entity.type
_entity.pdbx_description
1 polymer ?
#
loop_
_entity_poly.entity_id
_entity_poly.type
_entity_poly.pdbx_seq_one_letter_code
_entity_poly.pdbx_strand_id
1 'polypeptide(L)'
;MTSVKVAGISVNLTKDNFDRKEDKGVSVAIKSTRKGNVDYRLFADKKTNGSWVKVQEAEWSESGLAPKQSLVDVYRFKDYFKNQAGTFRLVIGFYVDKAKCV
;
A
#
# COMPACT_ATOMS: atom_id res chain seq x y z
N MET A 1 11.33 10.94 10.86
CA MET A 1 11.25 9.46 10.83
C MET A 1 12.34 8.93 9.92
N THR A 2 13.25 8.09 10.44
CA THR A 2 14.33 7.49 9.65
C THR A 2 13.78 6.29 8.89
N SER A 3 13.90 6.27 7.56
CA SER A 3 13.50 5.11 6.74
C SER A 3 14.47 3.96 7.01
N VAL A 4 13.97 2.87 7.60
CA VAL A 4 14.71 1.63 7.80
C VAL A 4 14.18 0.61 6.79
N LYS A 5 15.06 -0.04 6.03
CA LYS A 5 14.64 -1.18 5.19
C LYS A 5 14.10 -2.30 6.11
N VAL A 6 12.81 -2.59 6.01
CA VAL A 6 12.17 -3.65 6.80
C VAL A 6 12.35 -4.99 6.09
N ALA A 7 13.23 -5.85 6.63
CA ALA A 7 13.42 -7.21 6.11
C ALA A 7 12.26 -8.15 6.51
N GLY A 8 11.96 -9.15 5.68
CA GLY A 8 10.93 -10.16 5.99
C GLY A 8 9.50 -9.72 5.66
N ILE A 9 9.33 -8.76 4.75
CA ILE A 9 8.04 -8.42 4.14
C ILE A 9 8.11 -8.75 2.65
N SER A 10 7.09 -9.42 2.14
CA SER A 10 6.89 -9.67 0.71
C SER A 10 5.60 -9.00 0.26
N VAL A 11 5.66 -8.23 -0.82
CA VAL A 11 4.50 -7.58 -1.43
C VAL A 11 4.36 -8.08 -2.86
N ASN A 12 3.16 -8.56 -3.19
CA ASN A 12 2.80 -8.90 -4.56
C ASN A 12 1.67 -7.97 -5.01
N LEU A 13 1.89 -7.27 -6.12
CA LEU A 13 0.96 -6.29 -6.69
C LEU A 13 0.53 -6.78 -8.08
N THR A 14 -0.77 -6.76 -8.36
CA THR A 14 -1.23 -6.91 -9.75
C THR A 14 -0.97 -5.59 -10.49
N LYS A 15 -0.02 -5.60 -11.43
CA LYS A 15 0.13 -4.49 -12.38
C LYS A 15 -0.95 -4.64 -13.44
N ASP A 16 -1.77 -3.63 -13.62
CA ASP A 16 -2.87 -3.70 -14.58
C ASP A 16 -3.20 -2.34 -15.19
N ASN A 17 -3.81 -2.37 -16.37
CA ASN A 17 -4.40 -1.23 -17.06
C ASN A 17 -5.91 -1.43 -17.06
N PHE A 18 -6.63 -0.66 -16.25
CA PHE A 18 -8.06 -0.83 -16.09
C PHE A 18 -8.83 0.11 -17.03
N ASP A 19 -9.87 -0.42 -17.69
CA ASP A 19 -10.87 0.43 -18.34
C ASP A 19 -11.71 1.11 -17.24
N ARG A 20 -11.93 2.42 -17.38
CA ARG A 20 -12.74 3.23 -16.45
C ARG A 20 -14.20 2.78 -16.37
N LYS A 21 -14.69 2.02 -17.35
CA LYS A 21 -16.05 1.47 -17.36
C LYS A 21 -16.23 0.30 -16.39
N GLU A 22 -15.14 -0.34 -15.98
CA GLU A 22 -15.15 -1.50 -15.09
C GLU A 22 -14.70 -1.09 -13.69
N ASP A 23 -15.41 -1.55 -12.65
CA ASP A 23 -14.99 -1.34 -11.26
C ASP A 23 -13.91 -2.35 -10.85
N LYS A 24 -12.80 -2.33 -11.59
CA LYS A 24 -11.63 -3.14 -11.27
C LYS A 24 -10.73 -2.42 -10.28
N GLY A 25 -9.80 -3.16 -9.70
CA GLY A 25 -8.89 -2.64 -8.68
C GLY A 25 -7.57 -3.37 -8.66
N VAL A 26 -6.60 -2.78 -7.97
CA VAL A 26 -5.29 -3.39 -7.75
C VAL A 26 -5.40 -4.31 -6.55
N SER A 27 -5.13 -5.60 -6.76
CA SER A 27 -4.99 -6.57 -5.68
C SER A 27 -3.58 -6.51 -5.13
N VAL A 28 -3.49 -6.43 -3.81
CA VAL A 28 -2.24 -6.33 -3.06
C VAL A 28 -2.22 -7.46 -2.06
N ALA A 29 -1.24 -8.35 -2.18
CA ALA A 29 -0.95 -9.35 -1.17
C ALA A 29 0.31 -8.93 -0.39
N ILE A 30 0.17 -8.71 0.91
CA ILE A 30 1.28 -8.42 1.82
C ILE A 30 1.47 -9.63 2.73
N LYS A 31 2.69 -10.14 2.81
CA LYS A 31 3.05 -11.23 3.71
C LYS A 31 4.21 -10.81 4.60
N SER A 32 4.03 -10.90 5.91
CA SER A 32 5.12 -10.80 6.88
C SER A 32 5.66 -12.19 7.17
N THR A 33 6.98 -12.33 7.24
CA THR A 33 7.68 -13.48 7.83
C THR A 33 8.40 -13.09 9.13
N ARG A 34 8.20 -11.85 9.59
CA ARG A 34 8.85 -11.33 10.81
C ARG A 34 8.25 -11.96 12.06
N LYS A 35 9.08 -11.96 13.12
CA LYS A 35 8.68 -12.36 14.48
C LYS A 35 7.96 -11.25 15.23
N GLY A 36 8.16 -9.99 14.86
CA GLY A 36 7.53 -8.82 15.48
C GLY A 36 6.53 -8.13 14.55
N ASN A 37 5.69 -7.27 15.15
CA ASN A 37 4.72 -6.45 14.44
C ASN A 37 5.41 -5.47 13.47
N VAL A 38 4.72 -5.14 12.38
CA VAL A 38 5.15 -4.15 11.41
C VAL A 38 3.99 -3.25 11.08
N ASP A 39 4.15 -1.95 11.30
CA ASP A 39 3.15 -0.98 10.86
C ASP A 39 3.38 -0.67 9.39
N TYR A 40 2.32 -0.37 8.66
CA TYR A 40 2.43 0.08 7.29
C TYR A 40 1.60 1.33 7.07
N ARG A 41 1.90 2.03 5.98
CA ARG A 41 1.05 3.10 5.44
C ARG A 41 0.88 2.86 3.97
N LEU A 42 -0.33 3.05 3.48
CA LEU A 42 -0.65 2.89 2.09
C LEU A 42 -1.30 4.16 1.55
N PHE A 43 -0.78 4.64 0.43
CA PHE A 43 -1.26 5.83 -0.25
C PHE A 43 -1.15 5.67 -1.77
N ALA A 44 -2.00 6.39 -2.49
CA ALA A 44 -1.95 6.51 -3.94
C ALA A 44 -1.40 7.88 -4.34
N ASP A 45 -0.47 7.88 -5.29
CA ASP A 45 -0.05 9.09 -5.98
C ASP A 45 -0.52 9.06 -7.44
N LYS A 46 -0.88 10.22 -7.97
CA LYS A 46 -1.20 10.43 -9.39
C LYS A 46 -0.05 11.17 -10.06
N LYS A 47 0.27 10.78 -11.30
CA LYS A 47 1.22 11.52 -12.12
C LYS A 47 0.56 12.78 -12.69
N THR A 48 1.05 13.95 -12.29
CA THR A 48 0.57 15.27 -12.69
C THR A 48 1.75 16.11 -13.15
N ASN A 49 1.74 16.59 -14.40
CA ASN A 49 2.79 17.44 -14.98
C ASN A 49 4.22 16.90 -14.75
N GLY A 50 4.41 15.58 -14.96
CA GLY A 50 5.69 14.91 -14.79
C GLY A 50 6.06 14.56 -13.33
N SER A 51 5.33 15.08 -12.35
CA SER A 51 5.56 14.83 -10.93
C SER A 51 4.54 13.86 -10.33
N TRP A 52 4.91 13.18 -9.24
CA TRP A 52 3.98 12.33 -8.48
C TRP A 52 3.38 13.12 -7.32
N VAL A 53 2.06 13.21 -7.26
CA VAL A 53 1.31 13.96 -6.24
C VAL A 53 0.43 13.00 -5.47
N LYS A 54 0.49 13.03 -4.13
CA LYS A 54 -0.38 12.22 -3.27
C LYS A 54 -1.85 12.64 -3.44
N VAL A 55 -2.73 11.67 -3.70
CA VAL A 55 -4.16 11.91 -3.95
C VAL A 55 -5.09 11.17 -2.99
N GLN A 56 -4.61 10.10 -2.35
CA GLN A 56 -5.36 9.34 -1.35
C GLN A 56 -4.41 8.64 -0.38
N GLU A 57 -4.81 8.53 0.88
CA GLU A 57 -4.16 7.72 1.92
C GLU A 57 -5.24 6.83 2.55
N ALA A 58 -4.90 5.56 2.82
CA ALA A 58 -5.81 4.63 3.48
C ALA A 58 -5.75 4.83 5.00
N GLU A 59 -6.83 5.32 5.58
CA GLU A 59 -6.91 5.65 7.02
C GLU A 59 -6.64 4.44 7.93
N TRP A 60 -7.06 3.25 7.50
CA TRP A 60 -6.87 2.01 8.24
C TRP A 60 -5.47 1.40 8.08
N SER A 61 -4.61 1.94 7.21
CA SER A 61 -3.32 1.31 6.90
C SER A 61 -2.35 1.24 8.08
N GLU A 62 -2.53 2.08 9.10
CA GLU A 62 -1.71 2.07 10.33
C GLU A 62 -2.07 0.96 11.33
N SER A 63 -3.02 0.08 11.00
CA SER A 63 -3.49 -0.96 11.94
C SER A 63 -2.47 -2.08 12.25
N GLY A 64 -1.31 -2.06 11.59
CA GLY A 64 -0.23 -3.00 11.87
C GLY A 64 -0.45 -4.38 11.25
N LEU A 65 0.65 -5.03 10.87
CA LEU A 65 0.70 -6.39 10.38
C LEU A 65 1.34 -7.26 11.47
N ALA A 66 0.58 -8.20 11.99
CA ALA A 66 1.01 -9.12 13.02
C ALA A 66 2.12 -10.07 12.51
N PRO A 67 2.85 -10.77 13.41
CA PRO A 67 3.92 -11.65 13.03
C PRO A 67 3.38 -12.79 12.16
N LYS A 68 4.09 -13.10 11.07
CA LYS A 68 3.71 -14.17 10.12
C LYS A 68 2.34 -13.97 9.43
N GLN A 69 1.70 -12.81 9.58
CA GLN A 69 0.41 -12.53 8.97
C GLN A 69 0.53 -12.35 7.46
N SER A 70 -0.49 -12.80 6.73
CA SER A 70 -0.71 -12.47 5.33
C SER A 70 -2.03 -11.72 5.19
N LEU A 71 -2.03 -10.67 4.37
CA LEU A 71 -3.19 -9.85 4.06
C LEU A 71 -3.32 -9.76 2.55
N VAL A 72 -4.53 -9.88 2.04
CA VAL A 72 -4.86 -9.63 0.64
C VAL A 72 -5.97 -8.60 0.64
N ASP A 73 -5.76 -7.50 -0.08
CA ASP A 73 -6.77 -6.46 -0.23
C ASP A 73 -6.86 -5.98 -1.68
N VAL A 74 -7.99 -5.39 -2.06
CA VAL A 74 -8.28 -4.91 -3.41
C VAL A 74 -8.64 -3.44 -3.36
N TYR A 75 -7.77 -2.60 -3.93
CA TYR A 75 -7.98 -1.16 -4.03
C TYR A 75 -8.70 -0.82 -5.33
N ARG A 76 -10.01 -0.63 -5.24
CA ARG A 76 -10.87 -0.36 -6.40
C ARG A 76 -10.69 1.04 -6.96
N PHE A 77 -10.84 1.17 -8.28
CA PHE A 77 -10.67 2.45 -8.99
C PHE A 77 -11.73 3.48 -8.62
N LYS A 78 -12.99 3.07 -8.44
CA LYS A 78 -14.07 3.99 -8.09
C LYS A 78 -13.86 4.63 -6.72
N ASP A 79 -13.50 3.80 -5.74
CA ASP A 79 -13.41 4.24 -4.35
C ASP A 79 -12.04 4.86 -4.05
N TYR A 80 -10.96 4.11 -4.26
CA TYR A 80 -9.64 4.49 -3.79
C TYR A 80 -8.93 5.48 -4.73
N PHE A 81 -9.13 5.34 -6.04
CA PHE A 81 -8.55 6.22 -7.07
C PHE A 81 -9.53 7.28 -7.58
N LYS A 82 -10.70 7.41 -6.93
CA LYS A 82 -11.73 8.44 -7.18
C LYS A 82 -12.21 8.50 -8.65
N ASN A 83 -12.17 7.37 -9.36
CA ASN A 83 -12.56 7.22 -10.77
C ASN A 83 -11.89 8.24 -11.72
N GLN A 84 -10.69 8.71 -11.38
CA GLN A 84 -9.97 9.68 -12.18
C GLN A 84 -9.15 8.99 -13.27
N ALA A 85 -9.12 9.58 -14.48
CA ALA A 85 -8.20 9.15 -15.52
C ALA A 85 -6.76 9.58 -15.19
N GLY A 86 -5.79 8.73 -15.54
CA GLY A 86 -4.37 9.02 -15.45
C GLY A 86 -3.53 7.82 -15.03
N THR A 87 -2.23 8.06 -14.85
CA THR A 87 -1.30 7.09 -14.29
C THR A 87 -1.24 7.25 -12.78
N PHE A 88 -1.46 6.17 -12.06
CA PHE A 88 -1.37 6.12 -10.61
C PHE A 88 -0.23 5.19 -10.19
N ARG A 89 0.33 5.44 -9.01
CA ARG A 89 1.18 4.49 -8.30
C ARG A 89 0.58 4.26 -6.92
N LEU A 90 0.54 3.00 -6.52
CA LEU A 90 0.27 2.61 -5.15
C LEU A 90 1.60 2.52 -4.40
N VAL A 91 1.70 3.16 -3.26
CA VAL A 91 2.93 3.21 -2.45
C VAL A 91 2.61 2.62 -1.09
N ILE A 92 3.47 1.70 -0.66
CA ILE A 92 3.36 1.03 0.64
C ILE A 92 4.66 1.27 1.41
N GLY A 93 4.57 2.01 2.50
CA GLY A 93 5.66 2.22 3.43
C GLY A 93 5.52 1.25 4.60
N PHE A 94 6.59 0.53 4.96
CA PHE A 94 6.64 -0.32 6.14
C PHE A 94 7.54 0.32 7.19
N TYR A 95 7.11 0.28 8.45
CA TYR A 95 7.83 0.87 9.57
C TYR A 95 7.81 -0.09 10.75
N VAL A 96 8.90 -0.07 11.51
CA VAL A 96 9.03 -0.87 12.73
C VAL A 96 9.20 0.14 13.84
N ASP A 97 8.26 0.19 14.77
CA ASP A 97 8.43 1.00 15.95
C ASP A 97 9.55 0.40 16.81
N LYS A 98 10.68 1.11 16.91
CA LYS A 98 11.84 0.66 17.71
C LYS A 98 11.49 0.53 19.19
N ALA A 99 10.44 1.20 19.67
CA ALA A 99 10.01 1.12 21.06
C ALA A 99 9.35 -0.21 21.43
N LYS A 100 8.94 -1.02 20.44
CA LYS A 100 8.23 -2.31 20.65
C LYS A 100 9.11 -3.54 20.39
N CYS A 101 10.40 -3.36 20.13
CA CYS A 101 11.37 -4.46 20.06
C CYS A 101 11.96 -4.70 21.46
N VAL A 102 11.23 -5.44 22.30
CA VAL A 102 11.75 -6.06 23.54
C VAL A 102 11.98 -7.53 23.27
#